data_AF-A0A940CKG7-F1
#
_entry.id   AF-A0A940CKG7-F1
#
_cell.length_a   1.000
_cell.length_b   1.000
_cell.length_c   1.000
_cell.angle_alpha   90.00
_cell.angle_beta   90.00
_cell.angle_gamma   90.00
#
_symmetry.space_group_name_H-M   'P 1'
#
loop_
_entity.id
_entity.type
_entity.pdbx_description
1 polymer ?
#
loop_
_entity_poly.entity_id
_entity_poly.type
_entity_poly.pdbx_seq_one_letter_code
_entity_poly.pdbx_strand_id
1 'polypeptide(L)' 'MIHQSSIIDQKAKIGKNVKIGPFCFVGPQVQLNEGVELISNVHIEGNTKIGKGTKIFP' A
#
# COMPACT_ATOMS: atom_id res chain seq x y z
N MET A 1 5.83 -7.38 -3.71
CA MET A 1 5.25 -8.59 -3.05
C MET A 1 4.04 -8.13 -2.27
N ILE A 2 2.88 -8.72 -2.51
CA ILE A 2 1.63 -8.36 -1.83
C ILE A 2 1.18 -9.61 -1.08
N HIS A 3 1.01 -9.51 0.23
CA HIS A 3 0.52 -10.61 1.04
C HIS A 3 -0.97 -10.85 0.78
N GLN A 4 -1.39 -12.11 0.67
CA GLN A 4 -2.75 -12.48 0.25
C GLN A 4 -3.85 -12.06 1.24
N SER A 5 -3.49 -11.88 2.52
CA SER A 5 -4.43 -11.41 3.55
C SER A 5 -4.77 -9.92 3.43
N SER A 6 -4.07 -9.18 2.57
CA SER A 6 -4.21 -7.73 2.46
C SER A 6 -5.25 -7.40 1.41
N ILE A 7 -6.08 -6.40 1.70
CA ILE A 7 -7.17 -5.98 0.83
C ILE A 7 -6.72 -4.72 0.11
N ILE A 8 -6.68 -4.80 -1.21
CA ILE A 8 -6.29 -3.70 -2.08
C ILE A 8 -7.42 -3.48 -3.06
N ASP A 9 -7.99 -2.28 -3.04
CA ASP A 9 -8.99 -1.88 -4.02
C ASP A 9 -8.35 -1.85 -5.42
N GLN A 10 -9.08 -2.34 -6.42
CA GLN A 10 -8.60 -2.42 -7.81
C GLN A 10 -8.29 -1.04 -8.42
N LYS A 11 -8.86 0.04 -7.87
CA LYS A 11 -8.61 1.42 -8.31
C LYS A 11 -7.34 2.01 -7.68
N ALA A 12 -6.79 1.38 -6.64
CA ALA A 12 -5.52 1.78 -6.07
C ALA A 12 -4.40 1.69 -7.11
N LYS A 13 -3.53 2.70 -7.14
CA LYS A 13 -2.39 2.72 -8.06
C LYS A 13 -1.13 2.27 -7.33
N ILE A 14 -0.63 1.11 -7.72
CA ILE A 14 0.52 0.46 -7.11
C ILE A 14 1.73 0.58 -8.02
N GLY A 15 2.79 1.24 -7.53
CA GLY A 15 4.05 1.42 -8.23
C GLY A 15 4.90 0.15 -8.31
N LYS A 16 6.00 0.21 -9.06
CA LYS A 16 6.97 -0.89 -9.16
C LYS A 16 7.62 -1.17 -7.80
N ASN A 17 7.96 -2.44 -7.55
CA ASN A 17 8.66 -2.87 -6.34
C ASN A 17 7.95 -2.54 -5.01
N VAL A 18 6.65 -2.23 -5.03
CA VAL A 18 5.87 -2.04 -3.81
C VAL A 18 5.76 -3.36 -3.04
N LYS A 19 5.90 -3.26 -1.73
CA LYS A 19 5.71 -4.37 -0.79
C LYS A 19 4.55 -4.03 0.15
N ILE A 20 3.60 -4.94 0.25
CA ILE A 20 2.45 -4.82 1.14
C ILE A 20 2.43 -6.10 1.95
N GLY A 21 2.82 -6.03 3.22
CA GLY A 21 2.76 -7.18 4.12
C GLY A 21 1.33 -7.41 4.63
N PRO A 22 1.16 -8.31 5.60
CA PRO A 22 -0.14 -8.90 5.95
C PRO A 22 -1.12 -7.89 6.57
N PHE A 23 -2.41 -8.18 6.42
CA PHE A 23 -3.54 -7.42 6.98
C PHE A 23 -3.53 -5.91 6.68
N CYS A 24 -2.90 -5.48 5.58
CA CYS A 24 -2.98 -4.09 5.15
C CYS A 24 -4.28 -3.83 4.38
N PHE A 25 -4.78 -2.59 4.46
CA PHE A 25 -5.90 -2.11 3.66
C PHE A 25 -5.46 -0.92 2.80
N VAL A 26 -5.74 -0.97 1.50
CA VAL A 26 -5.42 0.10 0.53
C VAL A 26 -6.67 0.45 -0.27
N GLY A 27 -7.21 1.66 -0.03
CA GLY A 27 -8.45 2.14 -0.64
C GLY A 27 -8.34 2.60 -2.11
N PRO A 28 -9.49 2.90 -2.75
CA PRO A 28 -9.61 3.10 -4.21
C PRO A 28 -8.86 4.31 -4.78
N GLN A 29 -8.59 5.33 -3.97
CA GLN A 29 -7.93 6.56 -4.43
C GLN A 29 -6.45 6.64 -3.97
N VAL A 30 -5.93 5.55 -3.40
CA VAL A 30 -4.57 5.51 -2.90
C VAL A 30 -3.56 5.35 -4.04
N GLN A 31 -2.48 6.10 -3.96
CA GLN A 31 -1.29 5.98 -4.80
C GLN A 31 -0.09 5.58 -3.95
N LEU A 32 0.46 4.39 -4.20
CA LEU A 32 1.74 3.96 -3.63
C LEU A 32 2.81 4.07 -4.71
N ASN A 33 3.76 4.99 -4.56
CA ASN A 33 4.85 5.13 -5.52
C ASN A 33 5.86 3.97 -5.44
N GLU A 34 6.84 3.97 -6.34
CA GLU A 34 7.87 2.95 -6.43
C GLU A 34 8.54 2.65 -5.07
N GLY A 35 8.74 1.36 -4.77
CA GLY A 35 9.49 0.92 -3.60
C GLY A 35 8.85 1.24 -2.25
N VAL A 36 7.57 1.64 -2.21
CA VAL A 36 6.84 1.78 -0.95
C VAL A 36 6.72 0.41 -0.26
N GLU A 37 6.91 0.39 1.06
CA GLU A 37 6.81 -0.80 1.89
C GLU A 37 5.82 -0.56 3.04
N LEU A 38 4.66 -1.22 2.97
CA LEU A 38 3.70 -1.29 4.08
C LEU A 38 3.99 -2.59 4.85
N ILE A 39 4.23 -2.49 6.16
CA ILE A 39 4.58 -3.65 6.98
C ILE A 39 3.37 -4.53 7.27
N SER A 40 2.62 -4.32 8.34
CA SER A 40 1.43 -5.10 8.66
C SER A 40 0.42 -4.23 9.35
N ASN A 41 -0.87 -4.49 9.19
CA ASN A 41 -1.95 -3.70 9.79
C ASN A 41 -1.95 -2.20 9.41
N VAL A 42 -1.31 -1.83 8.29
CA VAL A 42 -1.35 -0.45 7.79
C VAL A 42 -2.67 -0.22 7.03
N HIS A 43 -3.39 0.83 7.37
CA HIS A 43 -4.64 1.23 6.71
C HIS A 43 -4.45 2.56 5.98
N ILE A 44 -4.64 2.56 4.67
CA ILE A 44 -4.56 3.78 3.83
C ILE A 44 -5.83 3.92 3.03
N GLU A 45 -6.48 5.08 3.15
CA GLU A 45 -7.76 5.36 2.51
C GLU A 45 -7.80 6.80 1.98
N GLY A 46 -8.89 7.16 1.29
CA GLY A 46 -9.09 8.49 0.72
C GLY A 46 -8.12 8.82 -0.41
N ASN A 47 -8.08 10.11 -0.79
CA ASN A 47 -7.17 10.63 -1.80
C ASN A 47 -5.76 10.81 -1.22
N THR A 48 -5.06 9.68 -1.03
CA THR A 48 -3.77 9.63 -0.34
C THR A 48 -2.66 9.18 -1.29
N LYS A 49 -1.54 9.89 -1.28
CA LYS A 49 -0.36 9.57 -2.09
C LYS A 49 0.86 9.37 -1.20
N ILE A 50 1.50 8.21 -1.33
CA ILE A 50 2.72 7.84 -0.61
C ILE A 50 3.93 7.95 -1.53
N GLY A 51 4.96 8.67 -1.08
CA GLY A 51 6.18 8.96 -1.82
C GLY A 51 7.08 7.74 -2.07
N LYS A 52 8.00 7.84 -3.04
CA LYS A 52 8.92 6.75 -3.41
C LYS A 52 9.78 6.33 -2.21
N GLY A 53 9.98 5.02 -2.03
CA GLY A 53 10.84 4.45 -0.99
C GLY A 53 10.34 4.65 0.46
N THR A 54 9.10 5.08 0.64
CA THR A 54 8.51 5.27 1.98
C THR A 54 8.23 3.92 2.62
N LYS A 55 8.56 3.78 3.90
CA LYS A 55 8.27 2.60 4.71
C LYS A 55 7.34 2.96 5.86
N ILE A 56 6.23 2.25 5.99
CA ILE A 56 5.18 2.50 6.99
C ILE A 56 5.04 1.28 7.90
N PHE A 57 5.21 1.50 9.20
CA PHE A 57 5.11 0.51 10.27
C PHE A 57 3.68 0.50 10.86
N PRO A 58 3.31 -0.57 11.62
CA PRO A 58 1.99 -0.67 12.25
C PRO A 58 1.63 0.52 13.13
#